data_AF-A0A9D5JS87-F1
#
_entry.id   AF-A0A9D5JS87-F1
#
_cell.length_a   1.000
_cell.length_b   1.000
_cell.length_c   1.000
_cell.angle_alpha   90.00
_cell.angle_beta   90.00
_cell.angle_gamma   90.00
#
_symmetry.space_group_name_H-M   'P 1'
#
loop_
_entity.id
_entity.type
_entity.pdbx_description
1 polymer ?
#
loop_
_entity_poly.entity_id
_entity_poly.type
_entity_poly.pdbx_seq_one_letter_code
_entity_poly.pdbx_strand_id
1 'polypeptide(L)'
;MIREKAARKKNRGDIFIITLSREGAKVMKQSHAQRRFAKFATVHCRIVALILIILLGLVLHGTTNPVRAELVEGGQAPEFTLPDALGGTVSLSDYLGTRPVLLYFHMAVG
;
A
#
# COMPACT_ATOMS: atom_id res chain seq x y z
N MET A 1 55.43 72.76 -14.65
CA MET A 1 54.20 73.40 -14.10
C MET A 1 53.37 73.82 -15.31
N ILE A 2 52.20 73.29 -15.69
CA ILE A 2 51.21 72.33 -15.17
C ILE A 2 50.61 71.60 -16.39
N ARG A 3 50.31 70.31 -16.24
CA ARG A 3 49.80 69.40 -17.27
C ARG A 3 48.34 69.66 -17.62
N GLU A 4 48.11 69.73 -18.92
CA GLU A 4 46.87 69.48 -19.65
C GLU A 4 46.16 68.20 -19.19
N LYS A 5 44.86 68.29 -18.87
CA LYS A 5 43.97 67.13 -18.86
C LYS A 5 42.61 67.50 -19.43
N ALA A 6 42.40 67.01 -20.66
CA ALA A 6 41.14 66.95 -21.37
C ALA A 6 40.05 66.26 -20.53
N ALA A 7 38.92 66.96 -20.35
CA ALA A 7 37.73 66.43 -19.72
C ALA A 7 36.95 65.54 -20.71
N ARG A 8 37.17 64.22 -20.63
CA ARG A 8 36.42 63.21 -21.39
C ARG A 8 35.05 63.01 -20.74
N LYS A 9 34.02 63.61 -21.35
CA LYS A 9 32.58 63.47 -21.02
C LYS A 9 32.17 62.00 -21.07
N LYS A 10 32.02 61.36 -19.90
CA LYS A 10 31.62 59.96 -19.74
C LYS A 10 30.09 59.84 -19.79
N ASN A 11 29.57 59.31 -20.90
CA ASN A 11 28.15 59.07 -21.14
C ASN A 11 27.55 58.16 -20.06
N ARG A 12 26.44 58.60 -19.45
CA ARG A 12 25.70 57.92 -18.37
C ARG A 12 24.84 56.73 -18.84
N GLY A 13 24.95 56.31 -20.09
CA GLY A 13 24.16 55.21 -20.66
C GLY A 13 24.77 53.81 -20.43
N ASP A 14 26.08 53.69 -20.24
CA ASP A 14 26.77 52.39 -20.27
C ASP A 14 26.78 51.64 -18.92
N ILE A 15 26.34 52.28 -17.84
CA ILE A 15 26.37 51.67 -16.50
C ILE A 15 25.11 50.81 -16.25
N PHE A 16 24.02 51.03 -16.99
CA PHE A 16 22.76 50.33 -16.72
C PHE A 16 22.68 48.93 -17.34
N ILE A 17 23.50 48.62 -18.36
CA ILE A 17 23.44 47.33 -19.06
C ILE A 17 24.17 46.20 -18.28
N ILE A 18 25.12 46.53 -17.40
CA ILE A 18 25.94 45.49 -16.73
C ILE A 18 25.24 44.88 -15.49
N THR A 19 24.14 45.47 -15.00
CA THR A 19 23.48 45.00 -13.76
C THR A 19 22.37 43.97 -14.01
N LEU A 20 21.74 43.92 -15.19
CA LEU A 20 20.70 42.92 -15.48
C LEU A 20 21.24 41.55 -15.89
N SER A 21 22.55 41.42 -16.12
CA SER A 21 23.19 40.16 -16.53
C SER A 21 23.77 39.35 -15.36
N ARG A 22 23.35 39.60 -14.12
CA ARG A 22 23.77 38.78 -12.96
C ARG A 22 22.66 37.91 -12.35
N GLU A 23 21.40 38.08 -12.77
CA GLU A 23 20.29 37.25 -12.29
C GLU A 23 20.05 35.98 -13.12
N GLY A 24 20.59 35.88 -14.33
CA GLY A 24 20.52 34.65 -15.15
C GLY A 24 21.40 33.49 -14.66
N ALA A 25 22.32 33.73 -13.70
CA ALA A 25 23.27 32.72 -13.24
C ALA A 25 22.73 31.79 -12.14
N LYS A 26 21.46 31.94 -11.74
CA LYS A 26 20.82 31.06 -10.73
C LYS A 26 19.86 30.02 -11.29
N VAL A 27 19.65 29.98 -12.60
CA VAL A 27 18.75 28.99 -13.24
C VAL A 27 19.50 27.76 -13.75
N MET A 28 20.83 27.71 -13.62
CA MET A 28 21.65 26.62 -14.19
C MET A 28 22.58 25.96 -13.16
N LYS A 29 21.99 25.44 -12.07
CA LYS A 29 22.68 24.50 -11.15
C LYS A 29 21.74 23.39 -10.65
N GLN A 30 20.82 22.94 -11.49
CA GLN A 30 19.90 21.85 -11.15
C GLN A 30 20.02 20.64 -12.08
N SER A 31 21.19 20.37 -12.67
CA SER A 31 21.29 19.34 -13.71
C SER A 31 22.11 18.07 -13.41
N HIS A 32 22.94 17.96 -12.37
CA HIS A 32 23.78 16.75 -12.26
C HIS A 32 24.05 16.12 -10.88
N ALA A 33 23.86 16.82 -9.75
CA ALA A 33 24.14 16.23 -8.43
C ALA A 33 22.93 15.50 -7.79
N GLN A 34 21.71 15.66 -8.31
CA GLN A 34 20.51 15.05 -7.74
C GLN A 34 20.12 13.69 -8.34
N ARG A 35 20.77 13.26 -9.44
CA ARG A 35 20.41 12.02 -10.16
C ARG A 35 20.85 10.72 -9.45
N ARG A 36 21.74 10.80 -8.45
CA ARG A 36 22.17 9.63 -7.67
C ARG A 36 21.34 9.41 -6.40
N PHE A 37 20.92 10.49 -5.73
CA PHE A 37 20.12 10.41 -4.50
C PHE A 37 18.61 10.24 -4.76
N ALA A 38 18.09 10.77 -5.86
CA ALA A 38 16.68 10.57 -6.25
C ALA A 38 16.37 9.09 -6.54
N LYS A 39 17.33 8.33 -7.09
CA LYS A 39 17.15 6.90 -7.35
C LYS A 39 16.98 6.09 -6.07
N PHE A 40 17.74 6.41 -5.02
CA PHE A 40 17.55 5.78 -3.71
C PHE A 40 16.21 6.16 -3.10
N ALA A 41 15.81 7.42 -3.16
CA ALA A 41 14.50 7.85 -2.68
C ALA A 41 13.33 7.17 -3.43
N THR A 42 13.44 7.02 -4.75
CA THR A 42 12.44 6.32 -5.57
C THR A 42 12.42 4.81 -5.29
N VAL A 43 13.58 4.18 -5.08
CA VAL A 43 13.66 2.75 -4.72
C VAL A 43 13.08 2.50 -3.33
N HIS A 44 13.39 3.35 -2.35
CA HIS A 44 12.80 3.25 -1.01
C HIS A 44 11.28 3.48 -1.06
N CYS A 45 10.79 4.44 -1.85
CA CYS A 45 9.36 4.67 -2.02
C CYS A 45 8.65 3.46 -2.69
N ARG A 46 9.29 2.83 -3.68
CA ARG A 46 8.77 1.60 -4.32
C ARG A 46 8.79 0.39 -3.39
N ILE A 47 9.85 0.21 -2.59
CA ILE A 47 9.93 -0.87 -1.61
C ILE A 47 8.86 -0.71 -0.53
N VAL A 48 8.69 0.51 0.00
CA VAL A 48 7.65 0.81 0.99
C VAL A 48 6.25 0.59 0.40
N ALA A 49 6.00 1.02 -0.83
CA ALA A 49 4.73 0.77 -1.51
C ALA A 49 4.44 -0.72 -1.70
N LEU A 50 5.45 -1.53 -2.08
CA LEU A 50 5.29 -2.97 -2.21
C LEU A 50 5.02 -3.65 -0.87
N ILE A 51 5.69 -3.25 0.20
CA ILE A 51 5.44 -3.77 1.56
C ILE A 51 4.01 -3.44 2.00
N LEU A 52 3.53 -2.21 1.72
CA LEU A 52 2.16 -1.81 2.02
C LEU A 52 1.12 -2.61 1.23
N ILE A 53 1.38 -2.89 -0.05
CA ILE A 53 0.50 -3.72 -0.89
C ILE A 53 0.48 -5.16 -0.38
N ILE A 54 1.63 -5.72 0.02
CA ILE A 54 1.71 -7.08 0.57
C ILE A 54 1.00 -7.15 1.91
N LEU A 55 1.18 -6.18 2.81
CA LEU A 55 0.47 -6.10 4.09
C LEU A 55 -1.04 -5.96 3.89
N LEU A 56 -1.46 -5.09 2.96
CA LEU A 56 -2.88 -4.92 2.61
C LEU A 56 -3.46 -6.22 2.04
N GLY A 57 -2.70 -6.90 1.17
CA GLY A 57 -3.04 -8.22 0.67
C GLY A 57 -3.21 -9.22 1.81
N LEU A 58 -2.27 -9.27 2.77
CA LEU A 58 -2.33 -10.19 3.90
C LEU A 58 -3.56 -9.95 4.80
N VAL A 59 -3.93 -8.69 5.01
CA VAL A 59 -5.12 -8.30 5.78
C VAL A 59 -6.41 -8.67 5.04
N LEU A 60 -6.44 -8.53 3.71
CA LEU A 60 -7.60 -8.90 2.88
C LEU A 60 -7.79 -10.41 2.76
N HIS A 61 -6.71 -11.19 2.77
CA HIS A 61 -6.75 -12.66 2.87
C HIS A 61 -7.01 -13.12 4.32
N GLY A 62 -7.75 -12.30 5.09
CA GLY A 62 -8.07 -12.50 6.48
C GLY A 62 -8.35 -13.97 6.77
N THR A 63 -7.60 -14.49 7.74
CA THR A 63 -7.68 -15.86 8.22
C THR A 63 -9.14 -16.19 8.50
N THR A 64 -9.73 -17.08 7.71
CA THR A 64 -11.05 -17.64 7.97
C THR A 64 -10.94 -18.57 9.17
N ASN A 65 -10.87 -17.98 10.36
CA ASN A 65 -11.05 -18.75 11.58
C ASN A 65 -12.50 -19.23 11.57
N PRO A 66 -12.76 -20.54 11.56
CA PRO A 66 -14.14 -21.01 11.66
C PRO A 66 -14.69 -20.46 12.97
N VAL A 67 -15.76 -19.67 12.87
CA VAL A 67 -16.55 -19.28 14.02
C VAL A 67 -17.04 -20.59 14.62
N ARG A 68 -16.48 -20.98 15.77
CA ARG A 68 -17.01 -22.11 16.52
C ARG A 68 -18.34 -21.64 17.08
N ALA A 69 -19.43 -22.13 16.48
CA ALA A 69 -20.72 -22.04 17.12
C ALA A 69 -20.61 -22.76 18.46
N GLU A 70 -20.85 -22.05 19.55
CA GLU A 70 -20.95 -22.65 20.87
C GLU A 70 -22.24 -23.46 20.93
N LEU A 71 -22.13 -24.77 21.15
CA LEU A 71 -23.31 -25.61 21.36
C LEU A 71 -23.77 -25.42 22.79
N VAL A 72 -25.01 -24.96 22.95
CA VAL A 72 -25.67 -24.76 24.25
C VAL A 72 -26.74 -25.84 24.42
N GLU A 73 -26.79 -26.47 25.58
CA GLU A 73 -27.84 -27.44 25.90
C GLU A 73 -29.24 -26.83 25.79
N GLY A 74 -30.16 -27.52 25.12
CA GLY A 74 -31.50 -27.01 24.81
C GLY A 74 -31.55 -25.95 23.71
N GLY A 75 -30.40 -25.49 23.21
CA GLY A 75 -30.30 -24.62 22.04
C GLY A 75 -30.60 -25.36 20.73
N GLN A 76 -30.88 -24.59 19.68
CA GLN A 76 -31.06 -25.16 18.34
C GLN A 76 -29.73 -25.75 17.85
N ALA A 77 -29.77 -27.00 17.37
CA ALA A 77 -28.61 -27.62 16.75
C ALA A 77 -28.25 -26.89 15.44
N PRO A 78 -26.94 -26.66 15.15
CA PRO A 78 -26.52 -26.09 13.88
C PRO A 78 -26.91 -26.98 12.70
N GLU A 79 -27.28 -26.35 11.59
CA GLU A 79 -27.51 -27.06 10.33
C GLU A 79 -26.21 -27.71 9.83
N PHE A 80 -26.34 -28.91 9.27
CA PHE A 80 -25.24 -29.61 8.61
C PHE A 80 -25.77 -30.44 7.45
N THR A 81 -24.87 -30.70 6.51
CA THR A 81 -25.08 -31.59 5.37
C THR A 81 -23.83 -32.44 5.20
N LEU A 82 -23.99 -33.76 5.17
CA LEU A 82 -22.89 -34.71 5.10
C LEU A 82 -23.14 -35.75 3.99
N PRO A 83 -22.09 -36.32 3.40
CA PRO A 83 -22.21 -37.51 2.58
C PRO A 83 -22.72 -38.68 3.43
N ASP A 84 -23.63 -39.49 2.87
CA ASP A 84 -24.00 -40.76 3.49
C ASP A 84 -23.06 -41.91 3.06
N ALA A 85 -23.21 -43.07 3.70
CA ALA A 85 -22.38 -44.24 3.42
C ALA A 85 -22.60 -44.87 2.02
N LEU A 86 -23.68 -44.50 1.34
CA LEU A 86 -24.03 -44.96 0.00
C LEU A 86 -23.63 -43.93 -1.08
N GLY A 87 -22.97 -42.83 -0.69
CA GLY A 87 -22.56 -41.74 -1.59
C GLY A 87 -23.67 -40.72 -1.87
N GLY A 88 -24.80 -40.82 -1.18
CA GLY A 88 -25.84 -39.80 -1.16
C GLY A 88 -25.49 -38.63 -0.23
N THR A 89 -26.50 -37.84 0.11
CA THR A 89 -26.36 -36.67 0.97
C THR A 89 -27.48 -36.67 2.00
N VAL A 90 -27.11 -36.38 3.25
CA VAL A 90 -28.05 -36.30 4.37
C VAL A 90 -27.90 -34.95 5.07
N SER A 91 -29.02 -34.30 5.37
CA SER A 91 -29.06 -33.04 6.10
C SER A 91 -29.80 -33.18 7.43
N LEU A 92 -29.48 -32.33 8.41
CA LEU A 92 -30.19 -32.32 9.69
C LEU A 92 -31.70 -32.08 9.51
N SER A 93 -32.07 -31.19 8.58
CA SER A 93 -33.44 -30.87 8.20
C SER A 93 -34.31 -32.08 7.88
N ASP A 94 -33.70 -33.16 7.36
CA ASP A 94 -34.41 -34.36 6.91
C ASP A 94 -34.98 -35.17 8.10
N TYR A 95 -34.52 -34.88 9.33
CA TYR A 95 -34.93 -35.57 10.55
C TYR A 95 -35.60 -34.68 11.60
N LEU A 96 -35.71 -33.38 11.35
CA LEU A 96 -36.35 -32.46 12.28
C LEU A 96 -37.83 -32.82 12.50
N GLY A 97 -38.26 -32.85 13.76
CA GLY A 97 -39.66 -33.08 14.14
C GLY A 97 -40.17 -34.52 13.97
N THR A 98 -39.38 -35.43 13.37
CA THR A 98 -39.80 -36.82 13.16
C THR A 98 -39.26 -37.77 14.23
N ARG A 99 -38.02 -37.55 14.67
CA ARG A 99 -37.34 -38.43 15.64
C ARG A 99 -36.14 -37.75 16.30
N PRO A 100 -35.75 -38.16 17.53
CA PRO A 100 -34.50 -37.70 18.12
C PRO A 100 -33.31 -38.17 17.27
N VAL A 101 -32.30 -37.30 17.13
CA VAL A 101 -31.11 -37.53 16.31
C VAL A 101 -29.87 -37.52 17.20
N LEU A 102 -29.01 -38.53 17.04
CA LEU A 102 -27.69 -38.59 17.66
C LEU A 102 -26.62 -38.42 16.57
N LEU A 103 -25.88 -37.32 16.63
CA LEU A 103 -24.72 -37.11 15.77
C LEU A 103 -23.47 -37.66 16.46
N TYR A 104 -22.80 -38.62 15.82
CA TYR A 104 -21.60 -39.27 16.34
C TYR A 104 -20.42 -39.03 15.39
N PHE A 105 -19.33 -38.48 15.93
CA PHE A 105 -18.08 -38.31 15.19
C PHE A 105 -17.14 -39.47 15.53
N HIS A 106 -16.75 -40.24 14.52
CA HIS A 106 -15.64 -41.18 14.65
C HIS A 106 -14.37 -40.55 14.07
N MET A 107 -13.26 -40.66 14.79
CA MET A 107 -11.96 -40.26 14.28
C MET A 107 -11.47 -41.38 13.35
N ALA A 108 -11.68 -41.25 12.04
CA ALA A 108 -10.91 -42.06 11.10
C ALA A 108 -9.48 -41.52 11.09
N VAL A 109 -8.51 -42.37 11.41
CA VAL A 109 -7.11 -42.08 11.08
C VAL A 109 -7.05 -42.07 9.54
N GLY A 110 -6.71 -40.91 8.98
CA GLY A 110 -6.65 -40.71 7.52
C GLY A 110 -5.61 -41.57 6.83
#